data_AF-A0A368NJY1-F1
#
_entry.id   AF-A0A368NJY1-F1
#
_cell.length_a   1.000
_cell.length_b   1.000
_cell.length_c   1.000
_cell.angle_alpha   90.00
_cell.angle_beta   90.00
_cell.angle_gamma   90.00
#
_symmetry.space_group_name_H-M   'P 1'
#
loop_
_entity.id
_entity.type
_entity.pdbx_description
1 polymer ?
#
loop_
_entity_poly.entity_id
_entity_poly.type
_entity_poly.pdbx_seq_one_letter_code
_entity_poly.pdbx_strand_id
1 'polypeptide(L)'
;MDNNAPYHSQPKVDALPVTLSAKLLGDESPRFWLRCVVAVLMFIYFEMGYSWAKRHGADTTIYDAATALDAWLPQLPVFIIFYMLGYLFVFSPCFTLKRKQEFYWGTCCFFLILTFSFLIFKLFPVAMDKSIAMGTDGFSTLTRFQQENDTLFNNFPSLHVSLNLFAFLIFARHHKNWFWQILPIPCLIIASTVLVKQHLVADMIGGIVVALLAYRLFVWLVTRQRLPRFLPAWLPFTLVIATVTAVIAYNHQRLAKIGRIVEKFTEQTLTSIPPWIGIALLFIGLGWWWGVKVWQQKRHNQV
;
A
#
# COMPACT_ATOMS: atom_id res chain seq x y z
N MET A 1 51.67 34.58 -25.66
CA MET A 1 50.29 34.09 -25.44
C MET A 1 50.42 32.73 -24.82
N ASP A 2 50.46 32.70 -23.50
CA ASP A 2 50.66 31.50 -22.68
C ASP A 2 49.29 31.14 -22.10
N ASN A 3 48.70 30.03 -22.56
CA ASN A 3 47.41 29.53 -22.08
C ASN A 3 47.58 28.07 -21.66
N ASN A 4 48.17 27.85 -20.48
CA ASN A 4 48.16 26.57 -19.78
C ASN A 4 47.58 26.77 -18.38
N ALA A 5 46.26 26.68 -18.28
CA ALA A 5 45.58 26.54 -16.99
C ALA A 5 45.61 25.06 -16.56
N PRO A 6 45.93 24.72 -15.29
CA PRO A 6 45.93 23.34 -14.84
C PRO A 6 44.48 22.84 -14.69
N TYR A 7 44.21 21.67 -15.28
CA TYR A 7 42.97 20.93 -15.13
C TYR A 7 42.74 20.62 -13.63
N HIS A 8 41.70 21.19 -13.03
CA HIS A 8 41.31 20.90 -11.65
C HIS A 8 41.03 19.40 -11.49
N SER A 9 41.91 18.69 -10.78
CA SER A 9 41.66 17.33 -10.32
C SER A 9 40.51 17.36 -9.32
N GLN A 10 39.34 16.87 -9.73
CA GLN A 10 38.22 16.58 -8.83
C GLN A 10 38.72 15.69 -7.68
N PRO A 11 38.36 15.98 -6.41
CA PRO A 11 38.78 15.13 -5.30
C PRO A 11 38.17 13.73 -5.51
N LYS A 12 39.03 12.71 -5.64
CA LYS A 12 38.62 11.30 -5.51
C LYS A 12 38.08 11.14 -4.09
N VAL A 13 36.77 11.26 -3.93
CA VAL A 13 36.14 10.91 -2.67
C VAL A 13 36.11 9.39 -2.64
N ASP A 14 37.04 8.79 -1.91
CA ASP A 14 37.18 7.35 -1.78
C ASP A 14 35.86 6.75 -1.26
N ALA A 15 35.28 5.85 -2.05
CA ALA A 15 34.14 5.06 -1.59
C ALA A 15 34.64 4.19 -0.44
N LEU A 16 34.01 4.30 0.73
CA LEU A 16 34.27 3.37 1.81
C LEU A 16 34.04 1.95 1.29
N PRO A 17 34.92 0.98 1.60
CA PRO A 17 34.77 -0.37 1.10
C PRO A 17 33.38 -0.90 1.49
N VAL A 18 32.72 -1.53 0.52
CA VAL A 18 31.35 -2.10 0.57
C VAL A 18 31.05 -2.89 1.85
N THR A 19 32.10 -3.36 2.52
CA THR A 19 32.08 -4.08 3.78
C THR A 19 31.61 -3.26 4.99
N LEU A 20 31.84 -1.93 5.05
CA LEU A 20 31.47 -1.13 6.23
C LEU A 20 29.98 -0.71 6.22
N SER A 21 29.41 -0.41 5.05
CA SER A 21 27.97 -0.12 4.91
C SER A 21 27.11 -1.37 5.15
N ALA A 22 27.59 -2.54 4.74
CA ALA A 22 26.96 -3.83 5.05
C ALA A 22 26.97 -4.13 6.56
N LYS A 23 28.04 -3.74 7.28
CA LYS A 23 28.16 -3.89 8.73
C LYS A 23 27.22 -2.97 9.53
N LEU A 24 27.00 -1.74 9.07
CA LEU A 24 26.16 -0.76 9.77
C LEU A 24 24.65 -1.03 9.65
N LEU A 25 24.20 -1.69 8.58
CA LEU A 25 22.78 -2.06 8.42
C LEU A 25 22.48 -3.53 8.74
N GLY A 26 23.48 -4.40 8.71
CA GLY A 26 23.36 -5.84 8.93
C GLY A 26 22.44 -6.51 7.89
N ASP A 27 22.89 -7.58 7.25
CA ASP A 27 22.03 -8.37 6.35
C ASP A 27 20.95 -9.18 7.11
N GLU A 28 20.92 -9.06 8.44
CA GLU A 28 19.93 -9.72 9.27
C GLU A 28 18.52 -9.22 8.97
N SER A 29 17.55 -10.12 9.10
CA SER A 29 16.16 -9.74 8.91
C SER A 29 15.63 -8.84 10.03
N PRO A 30 14.70 -7.89 9.72
CA PRO A 30 13.98 -7.15 10.75
C PRO A 30 13.31 -8.11 11.75
N ARG A 31 13.46 -7.81 13.04
CA ARG A 31 12.81 -8.56 14.13
C ARG A 31 11.29 -8.58 13.94
N PHE A 32 10.64 -9.68 14.31
CA PHE A 32 9.20 -9.85 14.12
C PHE A 32 8.37 -8.72 14.74
N TRP A 33 8.66 -8.33 15.98
CA TRP A 33 7.94 -7.24 16.65
C TRP A 33 8.04 -5.91 15.89
N LEU A 34 9.19 -5.62 15.26
CA LEU A 34 9.37 -4.40 14.48
C LEU A 34 8.48 -4.40 13.24
N ARG A 35 8.29 -5.57 12.60
CA ARG A 35 7.37 -5.72 11.46
C ARG A 35 5.93 -5.43 11.87
N CYS A 36 5.51 -5.95 13.03
CA CYS A 36 4.18 -5.67 13.58
C CYS A 36 4.00 -4.18 13.89
N VAL A 37 4.99 -3.54 14.52
CA VAL A 37 4.96 -2.10 14.80
C VAL A 37 4.85 -1.31 13.50
N VAL A 38 5.65 -1.62 12.48
CA VAL A 38 5.58 -0.92 11.18
C VAL A 38 4.23 -1.11 10.50
N ALA A 39 3.66 -2.32 10.50
CA ALA A 39 2.33 -2.57 9.94
C ALA A 39 1.25 -1.72 10.65
N VAL A 40 1.31 -1.63 11.99
CA VAL A 40 0.41 -0.78 12.77
C VAL A 40 0.61 0.71 12.44
N LEU A 41 1.86 1.18 12.32
CA LEU A 41 2.14 2.57 11.95
C LEU A 41 1.66 2.90 10.53
N MET A 42 1.80 1.97 9.58
CA MET A 42 1.27 2.11 8.23
C MET A 42 -0.26 2.27 8.26
N PHE A 43 -0.95 1.43 9.03
CA PHE A 43 -2.41 1.53 9.20
C PHE A 43 -2.83 2.87 9.82
N ILE A 44 -2.18 3.28 10.91
CA ILE A 44 -2.48 4.56 11.57
C ILE A 44 -2.26 5.73 10.61
N TYR A 45 -1.15 5.73 9.87
CA TYR A 45 -0.86 6.80 8.91
C TYR A 45 -1.88 6.84 7.79
N PHE A 46 -2.29 5.68 7.27
CA PHE A 46 -3.35 5.58 6.28
C PHE A 46 -4.63 6.22 6.81
N GLU A 47 -5.14 5.77 7.97
CA GLU A 47 -6.41 6.23 8.55
C GLU A 47 -6.42 7.74 8.78
N MET A 48 -5.35 8.27 9.36
CA MET A 48 -5.29 9.68 9.71
C MET A 48 -4.99 10.58 8.51
N GLY A 49 -4.11 10.16 7.61
CA GLY A 49 -3.82 10.89 6.38
C GLY A 49 -5.04 10.93 5.46
N TYR A 50 -5.76 9.80 5.33
CA TYR A 50 -7.02 9.74 4.58
C TYR A 50 -8.09 10.64 5.22
N SER A 51 -8.23 10.57 6.54
CA SER A 51 -9.15 11.44 7.31
C SER A 51 -8.82 12.93 7.25
N TRP A 52 -7.57 13.30 6.98
CA TRP A 52 -7.14 14.67 6.74
C TRP A 52 -7.40 15.09 5.29
N ALA A 53 -7.02 14.24 4.33
CA ALA A 53 -7.15 14.49 2.90
C ALA A 53 -8.62 14.66 2.47
N LYS A 54 -9.54 13.94 3.12
CA LYS A 54 -10.99 14.04 2.87
C LYS A 54 -11.66 15.33 3.35
N ARG A 55 -10.94 16.24 4.01
CA ARG A 55 -11.52 17.49 4.50
C ARG A 55 -11.35 18.57 3.44
N HIS A 56 -12.45 19.07 2.90
CA HIS A 56 -12.46 20.15 1.92
C HIS A 56 -13.22 21.35 2.45
N GLY A 57 -12.81 22.55 2.06
CA GLY A 57 -13.55 23.77 2.36
C GLY A 57 -14.78 23.88 1.46
N ALA A 58 -15.77 24.70 1.85
CA ALA A 58 -17.01 24.87 1.09
C ALA A 58 -16.77 25.28 -0.38
N ASP A 59 -15.71 26.05 -0.63
CA ASP A 59 -15.38 26.59 -1.96
C ASP A 59 -14.45 25.69 -2.79
N THR A 60 -14.21 24.45 -2.36
CA THR A 60 -13.27 23.56 -3.06
C THR A 60 -13.87 23.08 -4.38
N THR A 61 -13.20 23.35 -5.49
CA THR A 61 -13.59 22.81 -6.80
C THR A 61 -13.42 21.30 -6.86
N ILE A 62 -14.50 20.59 -7.21
CA ILE A 62 -14.54 19.14 -7.35
C ILE A 62 -14.47 18.79 -8.84
N TYR A 63 -13.61 17.84 -9.17
CA TYR A 63 -13.39 17.37 -10.55
C TYR A 63 -14.21 16.12 -10.83
N ASP A 64 -14.67 15.96 -12.06
CA ASP A 64 -15.29 14.72 -12.54
C ASP A 64 -14.35 14.03 -13.54
N ALA A 65 -14.09 12.75 -13.32
CA ALA A 65 -13.27 11.91 -14.18
C ALA A 65 -14.03 10.66 -14.67
N ALA A 66 -15.35 10.61 -14.49
CA ALA A 66 -16.18 9.50 -14.92
C ALA A 66 -16.20 9.40 -16.45
N THR A 67 -16.20 8.17 -16.95
CA THR A 67 -16.22 7.86 -18.38
C THR A 67 -17.37 6.94 -18.74
N ALA A 68 -17.67 6.81 -20.03
CA ALA A 68 -18.66 5.84 -20.52
C ALA A 68 -18.29 4.38 -20.15
N LEU A 69 -17.00 4.09 -19.97
CA LEU A 69 -16.56 2.76 -19.54
C LEU A 69 -16.97 2.46 -18.10
N ASP A 70 -16.96 3.46 -17.22
CA ASP A 70 -17.44 3.33 -15.85
C ASP A 70 -18.93 2.98 -15.80
N ALA A 71 -19.73 3.56 -16.70
CA ALA A 71 -21.14 3.23 -16.84
C ALA A 71 -21.38 1.83 -17.43
N TRP A 72 -20.53 1.40 -18.37
CA TRP A 72 -20.66 0.11 -19.03
C TRP A 72 -20.31 -1.09 -18.13
N LEU A 73 -19.34 -0.93 -17.22
CA LEU A 73 -18.95 -2.01 -16.30
C LEU A 73 -20.12 -2.40 -15.37
N PRO A 74 -20.47 -3.68 -15.23
CA PRO A 74 -21.54 -4.08 -14.32
C PRO A 74 -21.11 -3.98 -12.85
N GLN A 75 -22.06 -3.74 -11.96
CA GLN A 75 -21.83 -3.89 -10.53
C GLN A 75 -21.94 -5.37 -10.14
N LEU A 76 -20.88 -5.94 -9.56
CA LEU A 76 -20.82 -7.34 -9.13
C LEU A 76 -20.48 -7.43 -7.63
N PRO A 77 -21.49 -7.44 -6.73
CA PRO A 77 -21.25 -7.44 -5.28
C PRO A 77 -20.36 -8.59 -4.78
N VAL A 78 -20.36 -9.75 -5.44
CA VAL A 78 -19.49 -10.89 -5.06
C VAL A 78 -18.00 -10.54 -5.08
N PHE A 79 -17.58 -9.56 -5.89
CA PHE A 79 -16.18 -9.11 -5.92
C PHE A 79 -15.73 -8.38 -4.66
N ILE A 80 -16.64 -8.05 -3.74
CA ILE A 80 -16.30 -7.46 -2.45
C ILE A 80 -15.34 -8.33 -1.65
N ILE A 81 -15.34 -9.65 -1.84
CA ILE A 81 -14.39 -10.56 -1.18
C ILE A 81 -12.94 -10.20 -1.57
N PHE A 82 -12.70 -9.94 -2.86
CA PHE A 82 -11.37 -9.57 -3.36
C PHE A 82 -10.99 -8.16 -2.93
N TYR A 83 -11.97 -7.25 -2.89
CA TYR A 83 -11.76 -5.91 -2.34
C TYR A 83 -11.32 -6.00 -0.86
N MET A 84 -12.01 -6.81 -0.06
CA MET A 84 -11.65 -7.00 1.35
C MET A 84 -10.30 -7.70 1.53
N LEU A 85 -9.96 -8.66 0.64
CA LEU A 85 -8.64 -9.29 0.62
C LEU A 85 -7.52 -8.26 0.42
N GLY A 86 -7.76 -7.20 -0.34
CA GLY A 86 -6.78 -6.12 -0.55
C GLY A 86 -6.40 -5.38 0.73
N TYR A 87 -7.28 -5.28 1.73
CA TYR A 87 -6.94 -4.71 3.05
C TYR A 87 -5.94 -5.57 3.83
N LEU A 88 -5.87 -6.87 3.55
CA LEU A 88 -4.90 -7.77 4.18
C LEU A 88 -3.62 -7.89 3.34
N PHE A 89 -3.78 -8.03 2.03
CA PHE A 89 -2.68 -8.28 1.10
C PHE A 89 -1.66 -7.13 1.07
N VAL A 90 -2.11 -5.90 1.27
CA VAL A 90 -1.28 -4.70 1.36
C VAL A 90 -0.17 -4.78 2.42
N PHE A 91 -0.38 -5.52 3.51
CA PHE A 91 0.64 -5.70 4.57
C PHE A 91 1.62 -6.83 4.28
N SER A 92 1.44 -7.60 3.21
CA SER A 92 2.31 -8.73 2.88
C SER A 92 3.81 -8.37 2.78
N PRO A 93 4.26 -7.18 2.32
CA PRO A 93 5.68 -6.82 2.31
C PRO A 93 6.28 -6.77 3.72
N CYS A 94 5.48 -6.42 4.74
CA CYS A 94 5.95 -6.38 6.13
C CYS A 94 6.39 -7.76 6.63
N PHE A 95 5.85 -8.84 6.07
CA PHE A 95 6.11 -10.21 6.50
C PHE A 95 6.92 -11.03 5.49
N THR A 96 7.03 -10.58 4.24
CA THR A 96 7.76 -11.29 3.18
C THR A 96 9.16 -10.74 2.92
N LEU A 97 9.40 -9.44 3.12
CA LEU A 97 10.72 -8.83 2.91
C LEU A 97 11.71 -9.26 3.99
N LYS A 98 12.71 -10.06 3.62
CA LYS A 98 13.70 -10.59 4.58
C LYS A 98 14.86 -9.63 4.83
N ARG A 99 15.35 -8.92 3.83
CA ARG A 99 16.51 -8.03 3.98
C ARG A 99 16.12 -6.72 4.64
N LYS A 100 16.85 -6.29 5.67
CA LYS A 100 16.60 -5.01 6.39
C LYS A 100 16.50 -3.82 5.43
N GLN A 101 17.47 -3.67 4.54
CA GLN A 101 17.50 -2.56 3.58
C GLN A 101 16.25 -2.53 2.70
N GLU A 102 15.81 -3.68 2.18
CA GLU A 102 14.59 -3.76 1.37
C GLU A 102 13.34 -3.48 2.20
N PHE A 103 13.28 -3.96 3.43
CA PHE A 103 12.18 -3.67 4.34
C PHE A 103 12.04 -2.17 4.60
N TYR A 104 13.14 -1.46 4.89
CA TYR A 104 13.11 -0.01 5.10
C TYR A 104 12.73 0.75 3.83
N TRP A 105 13.30 0.41 2.67
CA TRP A 105 12.96 1.09 1.41
C TRP A 105 11.55 0.77 0.93
N GLY A 106 11.08 -0.47 1.10
CA GLY A 106 9.71 -0.86 0.81
C GLY A 106 8.73 -0.09 1.69
N THR A 107 9.05 0.05 2.98
CA THR A 107 8.29 0.89 3.92
C THR A 107 8.29 2.34 3.48
N CYS A 108 9.45 2.92 3.14
CA CYS A 108 9.53 4.30 2.68
C CYS A 108 8.69 4.54 1.40
N CYS A 109 8.79 3.65 0.41
CA CYS A 109 7.99 3.75 -0.81
C CYS A 109 6.49 3.62 -0.53
N PHE A 110 6.08 2.77 0.42
CA PHE A 110 4.70 2.67 0.86
C PHE A 110 4.16 4.00 1.41
N PHE A 111 4.92 4.65 2.29
CA PHE A 111 4.55 5.97 2.81
C PHE A 111 4.53 7.02 1.71
N LEU A 112 5.47 6.98 0.75
CA LEU A 112 5.47 7.89 -0.39
C LEU A 112 4.21 7.73 -1.27
N ILE A 113 3.75 6.50 -1.51
CA ILE A 113 2.48 6.25 -2.23
C ILE A 113 1.32 6.90 -1.48
N LEU A 114 1.24 6.69 -0.15
CA LEU A 114 0.19 7.28 0.69
C LEU A 114 0.25 8.82 0.66
N THR A 115 1.42 9.40 0.94
CA THR A 115 1.60 10.86 0.96
C THR A 115 1.24 11.48 -0.39
N PHE A 116 1.74 10.92 -1.49
CA PHE A 116 1.45 11.42 -2.83
C PHE A 116 -0.05 11.39 -3.13
N SER A 117 -0.71 10.28 -2.82
CA SER A 117 -2.15 10.14 -3.06
C SER A 117 -2.96 11.08 -2.18
N PHE A 118 -2.60 11.24 -0.89
CA PHE A 118 -3.25 12.19 0.00
C PHE A 118 -3.10 13.64 -0.44
N LEU A 119 -1.95 14.01 -1.04
CA LEU A 119 -1.77 15.33 -1.62
C LEU A 119 -2.68 15.53 -2.84
N ILE A 120 -2.80 14.53 -3.73
CA ILE A 120 -3.73 14.61 -4.86
C ILE A 120 -5.17 14.70 -4.37
N PHE A 121 -5.58 13.84 -3.44
CA PHE A 121 -6.91 13.89 -2.82
C PHE A 121 -7.24 15.26 -2.24
N LYS A 122 -6.23 15.94 -1.67
CA LYS A 122 -6.39 17.24 -1.06
C LYS A 122 -6.46 18.39 -2.08
N LEU A 123 -5.64 18.33 -3.13
CA LEU A 123 -5.47 19.42 -4.10
C LEU A 123 -6.38 19.29 -5.32
N PHE A 124 -6.74 18.07 -5.69
CA PHE A 124 -7.52 17.72 -6.88
C PHE A 124 -8.59 16.67 -6.51
N PRO A 125 -9.60 17.03 -5.70
CA PRO A 125 -10.62 16.08 -5.30
C PRO A 125 -11.48 15.68 -6.50
N VAL A 126 -11.36 14.41 -6.89
CA VAL A 126 -12.19 13.80 -7.94
C VAL A 126 -13.43 13.20 -7.29
N ALA A 127 -14.62 13.59 -7.77
CA ALA A 127 -15.90 13.01 -7.39
C ALA A 127 -16.11 11.65 -8.04
N MET A 128 -16.86 10.80 -7.34
CA MET A 128 -17.38 9.57 -7.89
C MET A 128 -18.81 9.38 -7.37
N ASP A 129 -19.74 9.17 -8.30
CA ASP A 129 -21.06 8.66 -7.96
C ASP A 129 -21.00 7.14 -7.81
N LYS A 130 -21.40 6.63 -6.64
CA LYS A 130 -21.36 5.21 -6.31
C LYS A 130 -22.74 4.62 -6.53
N SER A 131 -22.88 3.74 -7.54
CA SER A 131 -24.06 2.88 -7.68
C SER A 131 -24.15 1.95 -6.47
N ILE A 132 -25.04 2.24 -5.53
CA ILE A 132 -25.20 1.46 -4.31
C ILE A 132 -25.77 0.07 -4.62
N ALA A 133 -25.18 -0.97 -4.05
CA ALA A 133 -25.67 -2.33 -4.21
C ALA A 133 -27.08 -2.46 -3.62
N MET A 134 -28.03 -2.99 -4.40
CA MET A 134 -29.45 -3.11 -4.01
C MET A 134 -29.86 -4.52 -3.57
N GLY A 135 -29.00 -5.53 -3.75
CA GLY A 135 -29.30 -6.90 -3.35
C GLY A 135 -29.44 -7.08 -1.83
N THR A 136 -30.14 -8.15 -1.44
CA THR A 136 -30.39 -8.54 -0.05
C THR A 136 -29.45 -9.65 0.45
N ASP A 137 -28.64 -10.25 -0.44
CA ASP A 137 -27.65 -11.24 -0.07
C ASP A 137 -26.48 -10.63 0.72
N GLY A 138 -25.67 -11.49 1.36
CA GLY A 138 -24.54 -11.05 2.19
C GLY A 138 -23.47 -10.27 1.43
N PHE A 139 -23.21 -10.59 0.16
CA PHE A 139 -22.23 -9.86 -0.65
C PHE A 139 -22.74 -8.46 -0.99
N SER A 140 -24.01 -8.36 -1.39
CA SER A 140 -24.67 -7.07 -1.62
C SER A 140 -24.70 -6.21 -0.36
N THR A 141 -24.99 -6.81 0.80
CA THR A 141 -25.00 -6.12 2.09
C THR A 141 -23.63 -5.58 2.48
N LEU A 142 -22.57 -6.39 2.35
CA LEU A 142 -21.21 -5.94 2.61
C LEU A 142 -20.75 -4.88 1.59
N THR A 143 -21.09 -5.05 0.32
CA THR A 143 -20.75 -4.08 -0.73
C THR A 143 -21.39 -2.73 -0.42
N ARG A 144 -22.69 -2.72 -0.10
CA ARG A 144 -23.42 -1.52 0.30
C ARG A 144 -22.82 -0.88 1.54
N PHE A 145 -22.52 -1.66 2.58
CA PHE A 145 -21.83 -1.15 3.76
C PHE A 145 -20.54 -0.42 3.40
N GLN A 146 -19.70 -1.03 2.55
CA GLN A 146 -18.44 -0.43 2.11
C GLN A 146 -18.67 0.84 1.28
N GLN A 147 -19.71 0.87 0.44
CA GLN A 147 -20.06 2.04 -0.39
C GLN A 147 -20.57 3.22 0.44
N GLU A 148 -21.39 2.96 1.46
CA GLU A 148 -21.99 3.98 2.32
C GLU A 148 -21.01 4.58 3.34
N ASN A 149 -20.01 3.80 3.78
CA ASN A 149 -19.04 4.24 4.79
C ASN A 149 -17.79 4.91 4.20
N ASP A 150 -17.62 4.85 2.89
CA ASP A 150 -16.50 5.46 2.19
C ASP A 150 -16.91 6.76 1.49
N THR A 151 -15.95 7.62 1.18
CA THR A 151 -16.22 8.96 0.64
C THR A 151 -16.68 8.91 -0.81
N LEU A 152 -17.52 9.88 -1.20
CA LEU A 152 -17.95 10.08 -2.60
C LEU A 152 -16.96 10.94 -3.42
N PHE A 153 -15.80 11.22 -2.84
CA PHE A 153 -14.74 12.04 -3.42
C PHE A 153 -13.39 11.50 -2.95
N ASN A 154 -12.31 11.91 -3.63
CA ASN A 154 -10.92 11.59 -3.29
C ASN A 154 -10.47 10.14 -3.56
N ASN A 155 -10.92 9.57 -4.68
CA ASN A 155 -10.56 8.21 -5.05
C ASN A 155 -9.36 8.13 -6.01
N PHE A 156 -9.01 9.24 -6.69
CA PHE A 156 -7.91 9.32 -7.64
C PHE A 156 -6.60 9.80 -7.01
N PRO A 157 -5.46 9.08 -7.15
CA PRO A 157 -5.32 7.72 -7.67
C PRO A 157 -5.74 6.67 -6.64
N SER A 158 -6.16 5.49 -7.09
CA SER A 158 -6.62 4.44 -6.17
C SER A 158 -5.48 3.94 -5.27
N LEU A 159 -5.62 4.19 -3.96
CA LEU A 159 -4.75 3.62 -2.93
C LEU A 159 -4.85 2.09 -2.87
N HIS A 160 -6.06 1.58 -3.04
CA HIS A 160 -6.33 0.15 -3.02
C HIS A 160 -5.56 -0.57 -4.14
N VAL A 161 -5.57 -0.01 -5.35
CA VAL A 161 -4.79 -0.53 -6.49
C VAL A 161 -3.30 -0.33 -6.27
N SER A 162 -2.87 0.88 -5.94
CA SER A 162 -1.45 1.23 -5.91
C SER A 162 -0.68 0.42 -4.88
N LEU A 163 -1.20 0.31 -3.65
CA LEU A 163 -0.52 -0.41 -2.56
C LEU A 163 -0.52 -1.93 -2.80
N ASN A 164 -1.62 -2.51 -3.28
CA ASN A 164 -1.71 -3.95 -3.54
C ASN A 164 -0.83 -4.37 -4.74
N LEU A 165 -0.82 -3.58 -5.81
CA LEU A 165 0.08 -3.85 -6.94
C LEU A 165 1.55 -3.68 -6.54
N PHE A 166 1.87 -2.65 -5.75
CA PHE A 166 3.23 -2.47 -5.23
C PHE A 166 3.68 -3.66 -4.36
N ALA A 167 2.80 -4.12 -3.45
CA ALA A 167 3.06 -5.30 -2.62
C ALA A 167 3.31 -6.56 -3.46
N PHE A 168 2.48 -6.77 -4.49
CA PHE A 168 2.66 -7.86 -5.44
C PHE A 168 3.99 -7.80 -6.19
N LEU A 169 4.36 -6.63 -6.72
CA LEU A 169 5.59 -6.46 -7.50
C LEU A 169 6.85 -6.71 -6.65
N ILE A 170 6.81 -6.32 -5.37
CA ILE A 170 7.85 -6.69 -4.40
C ILE A 170 7.93 -8.20 -4.26
N PHE A 171 6.80 -8.87 -4.02
CA PHE A 171 6.78 -10.32 -3.85
C PHE A 171 7.29 -11.04 -5.11
N ALA A 172 6.77 -10.67 -6.29
CA ALA A 172 7.14 -11.19 -7.59
C ALA A 172 8.65 -11.09 -7.88
N ARG A 173 9.30 -10.03 -7.38
CA ARG A 173 10.76 -9.84 -7.52
C ARG A 173 11.56 -10.98 -6.90
N HIS A 174 11.12 -11.50 -5.77
CA HIS A 174 11.81 -12.56 -5.02
C HIS A 174 11.31 -13.97 -5.38
N HIS A 175 10.13 -14.07 -5.99
CA HIS A 175 9.44 -15.33 -6.25
C HIS A 175 9.06 -15.48 -7.73
N LYS A 176 10.01 -15.26 -8.65
CA LYS A 176 9.77 -15.31 -10.11
C LYS A 176 9.06 -16.59 -10.58
N ASN A 177 9.39 -17.74 -10.00
CA ASN A 177 8.80 -19.03 -10.36
C ASN A 177 7.33 -19.18 -9.96
N TRP A 178 6.85 -18.31 -9.08
CA TRP A 178 5.47 -18.29 -8.59
C TRP A 178 4.63 -17.20 -9.27
N PHE A 179 5.24 -16.35 -10.10
CA PHE A 179 4.62 -15.15 -10.66
C PHE A 179 3.24 -15.43 -11.26
N TRP A 180 3.12 -16.44 -12.13
CA TRP A 180 1.86 -16.76 -12.81
C TRP A 180 0.81 -17.34 -11.87
N GLN A 181 1.23 -18.04 -10.82
CA GLN A 181 0.34 -18.60 -9.81
C GLN A 181 -0.25 -17.52 -8.89
N ILE A 182 0.52 -16.45 -8.63
CA ILE A 182 0.11 -15.36 -7.74
C ILE A 182 -0.55 -14.19 -8.47
N LEU A 183 -0.27 -14.02 -9.77
CA LEU A 183 -0.78 -12.91 -10.59
C LEU A 183 -2.31 -12.73 -10.53
N PRO A 184 -3.13 -13.80 -10.44
CA PRO A 184 -4.58 -13.63 -10.33
C PRO A 184 -5.01 -12.81 -9.11
N ILE A 185 -4.28 -12.84 -7.99
CA ILE A 185 -4.64 -12.15 -6.74
C ILE A 185 -4.73 -10.62 -6.93
N PRO A 186 -3.64 -9.90 -7.29
CA PRO A 186 -3.72 -8.47 -7.52
C PRO A 186 -4.65 -8.12 -8.69
N CYS A 187 -4.76 -8.96 -9.72
CA CYS A 187 -5.68 -8.72 -10.83
C CYS A 187 -7.14 -8.70 -10.35
N LEU A 188 -7.53 -9.66 -9.50
CA LEU A 188 -8.87 -9.71 -8.91
C LEU A 188 -9.11 -8.58 -7.92
N ILE A 189 -8.11 -8.20 -7.12
CA ILE A 189 -8.19 -7.03 -6.24
C ILE A 189 -8.40 -5.76 -7.07
N ILE A 190 -7.61 -5.54 -8.12
CA ILE A 190 -7.72 -4.37 -9.00
C ILE A 190 -9.08 -4.36 -9.70
N ALA A 191 -9.49 -5.47 -10.31
CA ALA A 191 -10.79 -5.59 -10.97
C ALA A 191 -11.95 -5.35 -9.98
N SER A 192 -11.82 -5.81 -8.73
CA SER A 192 -12.86 -5.61 -7.72
C SER A 192 -13.15 -4.14 -7.48
N THR A 193 -12.15 -3.26 -7.55
CA THR A 193 -12.33 -1.82 -7.27
C THR A 193 -13.39 -1.17 -8.17
N VAL A 194 -13.39 -1.50 -9.46
CA VAL A 194 -14.34 -0.98 -10.44
C VAL A 194 -15.64 -1.80 -10.46
N LEU A 195 -15.58 -3.11 -10.23
CA LEU A 195 -16.75 -4.00 -10.23
C LEU A 195 -17.62 -3.84 -8.98
N VAL A 196 -17.06 -3.43 -7.85
CA VAL A 196 -17.83 -3.03 -6.65
C VAL A 196 -18.20 -1.55 -6.64
N LYS A 197 -17.91 -0.82 -7.73
CA LYS A 197 -18.21 0.61 -7.89
C LYS A 197 -17.63 1.49 -6.76
N GLN A 198 -16.39 1.20 -6.37
CA GLN A 198 -15.63 2.01 -5.40
C GLN A 198 -14.65 2.96 -6.06
N HIS A 199 -14.20 2.63 -7.26
CA HIS A 199 -13.25 3.43 -8.03
C HIS A 199 -13.72 3.60 -9.47
N LEU A 200 -13.39 4.75 -10.04
CA LEU A 200 -13.43 4.97 -11.47
C LEU A 200 -12.27 4.24 -12.15
N VAL A 201 -12.41 3.97 -13.45
CA VAL A 201 -11.33 3.43 -14.28
C VAL A 201 -10.12 4.36 -14.26
N ALA A 202 -10.33 5.68 -14.24
CA ALA A 202 -9.27 6.66 -14.09
C ALA A 202 -8.47 6.45 -12.78
N ASP A 203 -9.15 6.22 -11.65
CA ASP A 203 -8.53 5.94 -10.36
C ASP A 203 -7.69 4.66 -10.41
N MET A 204 -8.24 3.62 -11.05
CA MET A 204 -7.57 2.34 -11.24
C MET A 204 -6.28 2.51 -12.04
N ILE A 205 -6.33 3.21 -13.18
CA ILE A 205 -5.16 3.49 -14.01
C ILE A 205 -4.14 4.34 -13.24
N GLY A 206 -4.59 5.38 -12.55
CA GLY A 206 -3.74 6.23 -11.71
C GLY A 206 -3.02 5.42 -10.63
N GLY A 207 -3.74 4.50 -9.96
CA GLY A 207 -3.16 3.59 -8.98
C GLY A 207 -2.10 2.66 -9.57
N ILE A 208 -2.33 2.12 -10.78
CA ILE A 208 -1.35 1.29 -11.49
C ILE A 208 -0.08 2.10 -11.77
N VAL A 209 -0.22 3.33 -12.30
CA VAL A 209 0.92 4.21 -12.60
C VAL A 209 1.72 4.50 -11.34
N VAL A 210 1.06 4.87 -10.25
CA VAL A 210 1.72 5.15 -8.96
C VAL A 210 2.48 3.93 -8.44
N ALA A 211 1.87 2.73 -8.49
CA ALA A 211 2.54 1.50 -8.08
C ALA A 211 3.80 1.21 -8.90
N LEU A 212 3.73 1.36 -10.22
CA LEU A 212 4.85 1.11 -11.12
C LEU A 212 6.00 2.10 -10.88
N LEU A 213 5.68 3.38 -10.66
CA LEU A 213 6.68 4.40 -10.33
C LEU A 213 7.33 4.12 -8.97
N ALA A 214 6.53 3.80 -7.94
CA ALA A 214 7.04 3.45 -6.63
C ALA A 214 7.89 2.17 -6.65
N TYR A 215 7.49 1.16 -7.43
CA TYR A 215 8.28 -0.06 -7.60
C TYR A 215 9.60 0.20 -8.32
N ARG A 216 9.61 1.03 -9.38
CA ARG A 216 10.85 1.45 -10.05
C ARG A 216 11.78 2.19 -9.09
N LEU A 217 11.23 3.11 -8.29
CA LEU A 217 11.99 3.81 -7.25
C LEU A 217 12.56 2.83 -6.21
N PHE A 218 11.75 1.90 -5.71
CA PHE A 218 12.17 0.85 -4.79
C PHE A 218 13.34 0.04 -5.36
N VAL A 219 13.23 -0.46 -6.60
CA VAL A 219 14.30 -1.22 -7.26
C VAL A 219 15.55 -0.37 -7.41
N TRP A 220 15.43 0.90 -7.81
CA TRP A 220 16.55 1.82 -7.93
C TRP A 220 17.27 2.04 -6.58
N LEU A 221 16.51 2.27 -5.51
CA LEU A 221 17.03 2.46 -4.14
C LEU A 221 17.77 1.22 -3.63
N VAL A 222 17.20 0.04 -3.86
CA VAL A 222 17.77 -1.24 -3.41
C VAL A 222 19.00 -1.60 -4.23
N THR A 223 18.98 -1.41 -5.55
CA THR A 223 20.10 -1.81 -6.44
C THR A 223 21.29 -0.87 -6.36
N ARG A 224 21.09 0.43 -6.14
CA ARG A 224 22.21 1.38 -6.18
C ARG A 224 23.06 1.39 -4.92
N GLN A 225 22.63 0.86 -3.78
CA GLN A 225 23.34 0.91 -2.46
C GLN A 225 23.92 2.30 -2.07
N ARG A 226 23.63 3.34 -2.84
CA ARG A 226 24.15 4.70 -2.72
C ARG A 226 23.09 5.51 -2.00
N LEU A 227 23.05 5.38 -0.68
CA LEU A 227 22.69 6.57 0.07
C LEU A 227 23.75 7.64 -0.28
N PRO A 228 23.36 8.92 -0.42
CA PRO A 228 24.32 10.00 -0.25
C PRO A 228 25.06 9.71 1.07
N ARG A 229 26.40 9.83 1.09
CA ARG A 229 27.26 9.49 2.24
C ARG A 229 26.82 10.05 3.61
N PHE A 230 25.84 10.96 3.63
CA PHE A 230 25.36 11.76 4.75
C PHE A 230 23.91 11.47 5.16
N LEU A 231 23.11 10.77 4.32
CA LEU A 231 21.77 10.34 4.72
C LEU A 231 21.85 8.88 5.16
N PRO A 232 21.58 8.55 6.42
CA PRO A 232 21.47 7.16 6.85
C PRO A 232 20.13 6.56 6.44
N ALA A 233 20.07 5.23 6.22
CA ALA A 233 18.83 4.54 5.81
C ALA A 233 17.69 4.67 6.83
N TRP A 234 18.00 5.03 8.08
CA TRP A 234 17.01 5.33 9.10
C TRP A 234 16.40 6.73 8.95
N LEU A 235 17.02 7.68 8.23
CA LEU A 235 16.50 9.05 8.14
C LEU A 235 15.13 9.15 7.45
N PRO A 236 14.88 8.51 6.29
CA PRO A 236 13.53 8.47 5.72
C PRO A 236 12.53 7.80 6.68
N PHE A 237 12.96 6.80 7.42
CA PHE A 237 12.14 6.12 8.42
C PHE A 237 11.82 7.03 9.63
N THR A 238 12.77 7.85 10.07
CA THR A 238 12.56 8.85 11.13
C THR A 238 11.65 9.98 10.64
N LEU A 239 11.77 10.43 9.40
CA LEU A 239 10.86 11.41 8.81
C LEU A 239 9.43 10.85 8.72
N VAL A 240 9.29 9.59 8.32
CA VAL A 240 8.02 8.87 8.35
C VAL A 240 7.46 8.85 9.79
N ILE A 241 8.25 8.40 10.77
CA ILE A 241 7.80 8.36 12.18
C ILE A 241 7.40 9.76 12.65
N ALA A 242 8.20 10.79 12.38
CA ALA A 242 7.88 12.16 12.76
C ALA A 242 6.57 12.64 12.12
N THR A 243 6.33 12.29 10.86
CA THR A 243 5.09 12.62 10.15
C THR A 243 3.91 11.85 10.75
N VAL A 244 4.07 10.55 11.04
CA VAL A 244 3.05 9.74 11.72
C VAL A 244 2.71 10.33 13.08
N THR A 245 3.71 10.68 13.89
CA THR A 245 3.52 11.29 15.20
C THR A 245 2.81 12.65 15.11
N ALA A 246 3.21 13.51 14.16
CA ALA A 246 2.55 14.80 13.95
C ALA A 246 1.08 14.64 13.55
N VAL A 247 0.80 13.67 12.69
CA VAL A 247 -0.56 13.35 12.24
C VAL A 247 -1.41 12.77 13.39
N ILE A 248 -0.84 11.91 14.25
CA ILE A 248 -1.49 11.41 15.47
C ILE A 248 -1.80 12.56 16.42
N ALA A 249 -0.81 13.40 16.70
CA ALA A 249 -0.97 14.54 17.61
C ALA A 249 -2.07 15.50 17.12
N TYR A 250 -2.11 15.79 15.81
CA TYR A 250 -3.15 16.63 15.22
C TYR A 250 -4.55 16.02 15.28
N ASN A 251 -4.68 14.69 15.29
CA ASN A 251 -5.97 13.99 15.23
C ASN A 251 -6.37 13.26 16.52
N HIS A 252 -5.64 13.43 17.63
CA HIS A 252 -5.80 12.63 18.86
C HIS A 252 -7.23 12.62 19.42
N GLN A 253 -7.94 13.76 19.36
CA GLN A 253 -9.34 13.87 19.83
C GLN A 253 -10.33 13.00 19.03
N ARG A 254 -9.93 12.47 17.88
CA ARG A 254 -10.81 11.71 16.97
C ARG A 254 -10.56 10.20 17.00
N LEU A 255 -9.55 9.73 17.73
CA LEU A 255 -9.24 8.29 17.84
C LEU A 255 -10.45 7.47 18.35
N ALA A 256 -11.24 8.02 19.28
CA ALA A 256 -12.46 7.39 19.78
C ALA A 256 -13.59 7.24 18.73
N LYS A 257 -13.51 7.90 17.58
CA LYS A 257 -14.47 7.74 16.48
C LYS A 257 -14.13 6.51 15.62
N ILE A 258 -12.85 6.17 15.50
CA ILE A 258 -12.37 5.01 14.73
C ILE A 258 -12.85 3.71 15.39
N GLY A 259 -12.73 3.60 16.72
CA GLY A 259 -13.20 2.42 17.45
C GLY A 259 -14.68 2.09 17.20
N ARG A 260 -15.54 3.11 17.15
CA ARG A 260 -16.98 2.96 16.87
C ARG A 260 -17.29 2.53 15.43
N ILE A 261 -16.45 2.89 14.46
CA ILE A 261 -16.60 2.44 13.06
C ILE A 261 -16.20 0.97 12.95
N VAL A 262 -15.09 0.58 13.59
CA VAL A 262 -14.62 -0.81 13.62
C VAL A 262 -15.65 -1.72 14.30
N GLU A 263 -16.26 -1.26 15.39
CA GLU A 263 -17.33 -1.98 16.09
C GLU A 263 -18.53 -2.24 15.17
N LYS A 264 -19.06 -1.18 14.52
CA LYS A 264 -20.16 -1.31 13.54
C LYS A 264 -19.83 -2.23 12.38
N PHE A 265 -18.62 -2.13 11.82
CA PHE A 265 -18.15 -3.02 10.77
C PHE A 265 -18.13 -4.48 11.24
N THR A 266 -17.63 -4.71 12.46
CA THR A 266 -17.52 -6.06 13.04
C THR A 266 -18.89 -6.67 13.24
N GLU A 267 -19.83 -5.93 13.83
CA GLU A 267 -21.22 -6.37 14.02
C GLU A 267 -21.89 -6.70 12.69
N GLN A 268 -21.77 -5.84 11.69
CA GLN A 268 -22.45 -5.99 10.41
C GLN A 268 -21.82 -7.09 9.54
N THR A 269 -20.49 -7.24 9.57
CA THR A 269 -19.76 -8.27 8.82
C THR A 269 -19.98 -9.66 9.42
N LEU A 270 -19.92 -9.80 10.74
CA LEU A 270 -20.12 -11.09 11.42
C LEU A 270 -21.56 -11.61 11.31
N THR A 271 -22.53 -10.71 11.15
CA THR A 271 -23.95 -11.08 11.04
C THR A 271 -24.41 -11.26 9.60
N SER A 272 -23.84 -10.53 8.64
CA SER A 272 -24.33 -10.49 7.24
C SER A 272 -23.55 -11.39 6.28
N ILE A 273 -22.32 -11.76 6.64
CA ILE A 273 -21.50 -12.65 5.81
C ILE A 273 -21.47 -14.02 6.47
N PRO A 274 -21.78 -15.10 5.72
CA PRO A 274 -21.59 -16.45 6.21
C PRO A 274 -20.21 -16.62 6.88
N PRO A 275 -20.15 -17.11 8.15
CA PRO A 275 -18.89 -17.17 8.92
C PRO A 275 -17.75 -17.89 8.18
N TRP A 276 -18.11 -18.82 7.29
CA TRP A 276 -17.16 -19.56 6.48
C TRP A 276 -16.35 -18.69 5.50
N ILE A 277 -16.81 -17.49 5.11
CA ILE A 277 -16.06 -16.58 4.21
C ILE A 277 -14.93 -15.89 4.99
N GLY A 278 -15.19 -15.42 6.21
CA GLY A 278 -14.14 -14.88 7.07
C GLY A 278 -13.10 -15.94 7.40
N ILE A 279 -13.57 -17.15 7.69
CA ILE A 279 -12.75 -18.35 7.86
C ILE A 279 -11.98 -18.69 6.56
N ALA A 280 -12.59 -18.58 5.38
CA ALA A 280 -11.95 -18.84 4.10
C ALA A 280 -10.88 -17.80 3.77
N LEU A 281 -11.12 -16.51 4.03
CA LEU A 281 -10.11 -15.45 3.87
C LEU A 281 -8.95 -15.63 4.84
N LEU A 282 -9.24 -16.02 6.09
CA LEU A 282 -8.22 -16.42 7.06
C LEU A 282 -7.45 -17.66 6.58
N PHE A 283 -8.11 -18.69 6.03
CA PHE A 283 -7.45 -19.86 5.47
C PHE A 283 -6.67 -19.56 4.20
N ILE A 284 -7.10 -18.61 3.37
CA ILE A 284 -6.35 -18.13 2.21
C ILE A 284 -5.10 -17.38 2.70
N GLY A 285 -5.23 -16.52 3.72
CA GLY A 285 -4.11 -15.80 4.33
C GLY A 285 -3.13 -16.71 5.10
N LEU A 286 -3.65 -17.69 5.84
CA LEU A 286 -2.87 -18.69 6.58
C LEU A 286 -2.28 -19.73 5.66
N GLY A 287 -3.00 -20.15 4.63
CA GLY A 287 -2.53 -21.04 3.57
C GLY A 287 -1.42 -20.38 2.75
N TRP A 288 -1.56 -19.07 2.49
CA TRP A 288 -0.48 -18.25 1.95
C TRP A 288 0.74 -18.24 2.88
N TRP A 289 0.55 -17.90 4.17
CA TRP A 289 1.64 -17.85 5.14
C TRP A 289 2.33 -19.21 5.34
N TRP A 290 1.55 -20.28 5.47
CA TRP A 290 2.01 -21.65 5.65
C TRP A 290 2.67 -22.20 4.38
N GLY A 291 2.10 -21.95 3.20
CA GLY A 291 2.72 -22.28 1.92
C GLY A 291 4.09 -21.61 1.76
N VAL A 292 4.19 -20.33 2.14
CA VAL A 292 5.47 -19.60 2.20
C VAL A 292 6.42 -20.26 3.21
N LYS A 293 5.96 -20.69 4.38
CA LYS A 293 6.80 -21.30 5.43
C LYS A 293 7.30 -22.70 5.08
N VAL A 294 6.41 -23.60 4.64
CA VAL A 294 6.72 -25.00 4.29
C VAL A 294 7.67 -25.05 3.10
N TRP A 295 7.44 -24.22 2.10
CA TRP A 295 8.34 -24.12 0.95
C TRP A 295 9.73 -23.62 1.36
N GLN A 296 9.81 -22.66 2.27
CA GLN A 296 11.09 -22.18 2.82
C GLN A 296 11.85 -23.26 3.59
N GLN A 297 11.14 -24.14 4.31
CA GLN A 297 11.72 -25.23 5.07
C GLN A 297 12.26 -26.34 4.15
N LYS A 298 11.55 -26.66 3.05
CA LYS A 298 12.05 -27.58 2.02
C LYS A 298 13.32 -27.07 1.33
N ARG A 299 13.46 -25.75 1.15
CA ARG A 299 14.64 -25.15 0.51
C ARG A 299 15.88 -25.16 1.40
N HIS A 300 15.71 -25.01 2.71
CA HIS A 300 16.82 -25.13 3.68
C HIS A 300 17.33 -26.56 3.82
N ASN A 301 16.52 -27.57 3.51
CA ASN A 301 16.91 -28.98 3.55
C ASN A 301 17.49 -29.50 2.22
N GLN A 302 17.62 -28.64 1.20
CA GLN A 302 18.17 -28.99 -0.13
C GLN A 302 19.46 -28.21 -0.47
N VAL A 303 20.02 -27.49 0.50
CA VAL A 303 21.33 -26.81 0.47
C VAL A 303 22.17 -27.38 1.60
#